data_AF-D1A558-F1
#
_entry.id   AF-D1A558-F1
#
_cell.length_a   1.000
_cell.length_b   1.000
_cell.length_c   1.000
_cell.angle_alpha   90.00
_cell.angle_beta   90.00
_cell.angle_gamma   90.00
#
_symmetry.space_group_name_H-M   'P 1'
#
loop_
_entity.id
_entity.type
_entity.pdbx_description
1 polymer ?
#
loop_
_entity_poly.entity_id
_entity_poly.type
_entity_poly.pdbx_seq_one_letter_code
_entity_poly.pdbx_strand_id
1 'polypeptide(L)'
;MPGWDRLQCHPDPFVNRSAPYTTALMDALAGRDVRILAAWQDPQDPRDATIVLRRSVGLPEALVWDEETGLRAGRFVKGRQGERTELADAVYLGGGLLPDPQEAVRRFLAGAGGPRVVYRRHTDTRDGFEDYLRARVREIYGLDL
;
A
#
# COMPACT_ATOMS: atom_id res chain seq x y z
N MET A 1 -13.53 -2.64 20.94
CA MET A 1 -13.04 -1.35 20.39
C MET A 1 -13.03 -1.48 18.86
N PRO A 2 -13.55 -0.51 18.11
CA PRO A 2 -14.09 -0.76 16.77
C PRO A 2 -13.01 -0.81 15.67
N GLY A 3 -12.95 -1.90 14.91
CA GLY A 3 -12.71 -1.93 13.45
C GLY A 3 -11.40 -1.42 12.80
N TRP A 4 -10.39 -0.97 13.55
CA TRP A 4 -9.13 -0.44 12.99
C TRP A 4 -8.25 -1.47 12.24
N ASP A 5 -8.67 -2.72 12.22
CA ASP A 5 -8.07 -3.85 11.49
C ASP A 5 -8.59 -3.97 10.05
N ARG A 6 -9.57 -3.17 9.65
CA ARG A 6 -10.19 -3.25 8.31
C ARG A 6 -9.76 -2.10 7.42
N LEU A 7 -9.59 -2.41 6.14
CA LEU A 7 -9.35 -1.42 5.10
C LEU A 7 -10.59 -0.53 4.89
N GLN A 8 -10.43 0.77 5.05
CA GLN A 8 -11.45 1.75 4.70
C GLN A 8 -11.46 1.99 3.18
N CYS A 9 -12.52 1.55 2.50
CA CYS A 9 -12.70 1.76 1.06
C CYS A 9 -13.15 3.19 0.75
N HIS A 10 -12.76 3.69 -0.42
CA HIS A 10 -13.18 4.98 -0.97
C HIS A 10 -14.62 4.92 -1.53
N PRO A 11 -15.39 6.02 -1.58
CA PRO A 11 -16.72 6.03 -2.21
C PRO A 11 -16.71 5.68 -3.71
N ASP A 12 -15.66 6.05 -4.45
CA ASP A 12 -15.49 5.67 -5.86
C ASP A 12 -14.96 4.22 -5.97
N PRO A 13 -15.72 3.29 -6.60
CA PRO A 13 -15.28 1.92 -6.84
C PRO A 13 -14.00 1.78 -7.66
N PHE A 14 -13.67 2.77 -8.50
CA PHE A 14 -12.44 2.76 -9.30
C PHE A 14 -11.19 2.81 -8.42
N VAL A 15 -11.20 3.63 -7.36
CA VAL A 15 -10.11 3.72 -6.38
C VAL A 15 -9.96 2.39 -5.64
N ASN A 16 -11.08 1.73 -5.33
CA ASN A 16 -11.08 0.46 -4.61
C ASN A 16 -10.58 -0.74 -5.42
N ARG A 17 -10.25 -0.60 -6.71
CA ARG A 17 -9.70 -1.72 -7.50
C ARG A 17 -8.39 -2.26 -6.92
N SER A 18 -7.61 -1.43 -6.22
CA SER A 18 -6.39 -1.85 -5.52
C SER A 18 -6.65 -2.43 -4.12
N ALA A 19 -7.89 -2.38 -3.62
CA ALA A 19 -8.22 -2.86 -2.26
C ALA A 19 -7.80 -4.30 -1.99
N PRO A 20 -7.98 -5.27 -2.92
CA PRO A 20 -7.50 -6.62 -2.67
C PRO A 20 -5.97 -6.68 -2.51
N TYR A 21 -5.21 -5.88 -3.26
CA TYR A 21 -3.75 -5.81 -3.10
C TYR A 21 -3.35 -5.19 -1.74
N THR A 22 -4.01 -4.11 -1.32
CA THR A 22 -3.79 -3.50 -0.01
C THR A 22 -4.14 -4.46 1.13
N THR A 23 -5.26 -5.18 1.03
CA THR A 23 -5.64 -6.22 2.00
C THR A 23 -4.57 -7.32 2.07
N ALA A 24 -4.02 -7.76 0.95
CA ALA A 24 -2.95 -8.76 0.94
C ALA A 24 -1.66 -8.27 1.63
N LEU A 25 -1.34 -6.98 1.54
CA LEU A 25 -0.25 -6.36 2.32
C LEU A 25 -0.58 -6.37 3.82
N MET A 26 -1.82 -6.05 4.20
CA MET A 26 -2.27 -6.13 5.59
C MET A 26 -2.18 -7.56 6.14
N ASP A 27 -2.59 -8.55 5.36
CA ASP A 27 -2.51 -9.97 5.71
C ASP A 27 -1.04 -10.42 5.84
N ALA A 28 -0.14 -9.95 4.99
CA ALA A 28 1.29 -10.25 5.08
C ALA A 28 1.97 -9.58 6.29
N LEU A 29 1.43 -8.44 6.76
CA LEU A 29 1.83 -7.81 8.02
C LEU A 29 1.24 -8.52 9.25
N ALA A 30 0.06 -9.13 9.11
CA ALA A 30 -0.58 -9.88 10.18
C ALA A 30 0.31 -11.06 10.62
N GLY A 31 0.42 -11.28 11.93
CA GLY A 31 1.27 -12.33 12.51
C GLY A 31 2.76 -11.96 12.61
N ARG A 32 3.15 -10.73 12.30
CA ARG A 32 4.48 -10.17 12.61
C ARG A 32 4.44 -9.33 13.89
N ASP A 33 5.59 -8.88 14.40
CA ASP A 33 5.67 -7.96 15.56
C ASP A 33 5.30 -6.52 15.19
N VAL A 34 4.13 -6.36 14.55
CA VAL A 34 3.54 -5.10 14.16
C VAL A 34 2.05 -5.11 14.48
N ARG A 35 1.53 -3.96 14.87
CA ARG A 35 0.11 -3.73 15.03
C ARG A 35 -0.36 -2.74 13.98
N ILE A 36 -1.28 -3.16 13.12
CA ILE A 36 -2.00 -2.25 12.22
C ILE A 36 -2.88 -1.34 13.08
N LEU A 37 -2.72 -0.03 12.89
CA LEU A 37 -3.43 1.01 13.60
C LEU A 37 -4.56 1.60 12.77
N ALA A 38 -4.41 1.63 11.44
CA ALA A 38 -5.43 2.09 10.50
C ALA A 38 -5.03 1.67 9.08
N ALA A 39 -6.00 1.54 8.18
CA ALA A 39 -5.72 1.41 6.76
C ALA A 39 -6.85 2.04 5.93
N TRP A 40 -6.50 2.74 4.86
CA TRP A 40 -7.47 3.35 3.94
C TRP A 40 -6.96 3.35 2.51
N GLN A 41 -7.91 3.25 1.58
CA GLN A 41 -7.76 3.74 0.22
C GLN A 41 -8.02 5.24 0.19
N ASP A 42 -7.39 5.94 -0.77
CA ASP A 42 -7.51 7.37 -1.10
C ASP A 42 -6.27 8.18 -0.65
N PRO A 43 -5.75 9.14 -1.46
CA PRO A 43 -6.37 9.83 -2.61
C PRO A 43 -6.47 9.06 -3.95
N GLN A 44 -7.27 9.55 -4.92
CA GLN A 44 -7.47 8.99 -6.28
C GLN A 44 -6.43 9.38 -7.35
N ASP A 45 -5.79 10.56 -7.27
CA ASP A 45 -4.92 11.08 -8.35
C ASP A 45 -3.51 11.44 -7.86
N PRO A 46 -2.54 10.50 -7.88
CA PRO A 46 -2.68 9.08 -8.22
C PRO A 46 -3.41 8.27 -7.13
N ARG A 47 -3.93 7.09 -7.50
CA ARG A 47 -4.53 6.15 -6.54
C ARG A 47 -3.48 5.76 -5.52
N ASP A 48 -3.89 5.79 -4.26
CA ASP A 48 -3.01 5.59 -3.12
C ASP A 48 -3.73 4.82 -2.02
N ALA A 49 -2.97 3.98 -1.32
CA ALA A 49 -3.42 3.25 -0.15
C ALA A 49 -2.39 3.41 0.96
N THR A 50 -2.86 3.64 2.18
CA THR A 50 -2.02 3.77 3.37
C THR A 50 -2.37 2.73 4.40
N ILE A 51 -1.36 2.09 4.97
CA ILE A 51 -1.44 1.22 6.15
C ILE A 51 -0.57 1.85 7.24
N VAL A 52 -1.20 2.40 8.28
CA VAL A 52 -0.51 2.89 9.47
C VAL A 52 -0.33 1.74 10.44
N LEU A 53 0.88 1.59 10.94
CA LEU A 53 1.23 0.50 11.85
C LEU A 53 2.20 0.98 12.92
N ARG A 54 2.36 0.17 13.96
CA ARG A 54 3.35 0.40 15.01
C ARG A 54 3.98 -0.91 15.43
N ARG A 55 5.31 -0.93 15.52
CA ARG A 55 6.10 -2.03 16.10
C ARG A 55 5.97 -2.04 17.62
N SER A 56 6.51 -3.06 18.27
CA SER A 56 6.53 -3.17 19.74
C SER A 56 7.10 -1.93 20.45
N VAL A 57 8.07 -1.24 19.84
CA VAL A 57 8.66 0.02 20.33
C VAL A 57 8.74 1.03 19.19
N GLY A 58 8.52 2.31 19.50
CA GLY A 58 8.73 3.43 18.58
C GLY A 58 7.46 4.21 18.21
N LEU A 59 7.64 5.18 17.32
CA LEU A 59 6.56 5.99 16.76
C LEU A 59 5.80 5.22 15.66
N PRO A 60 4.55 5.60 15.35
CA PRO A 60 3.84 5.02 14.21
C PRO A 60 4.61 5.20 12.90
N GLU A 61 4.61 4.13 12.11
CA GLU A 61 5.11 4.10 10.74
C GLU A 61 3.92 3.94 9.80
N ALA A 62 4.12 4.25 8.53
CA ALA A 62 3.14 3.91 7.50
C ALA A 62 3.81 3.31 6.29
N LEU A 63 3.16 2.28 5.74
CA LEU A 63 3.42 1.72 4.43
C LEU A 63 2.40 2.34 3.47
N VAL A 64 2.89 3.03 2.45
CA VAL A 64 2.07 3.74 1.48
C VAL A 64 2.35 3.20 0.10
N TRP A 65 1.29 2.82 -0.59
CA TRP A 65 1.33 2.41 -1.99
C TRP A 65 0.73 3.52 -2.85
N ASP A 66 1.33 3.83 -4.00
CA ASP A 66 0.62 4.52 -5.08
C ASP A 66 0.90 3.89 -6.44
N GLU A 67 -0.01 4.13 -7.37
CA GLU A 67 0.04 3.53 -8.70
C GLU A 67 1.14 4.08 -9.62
N GLU A 68 1.88 5.14 -9.25
CA GLU A 68 2.97 5.67 -10.07
C GLU A 68 4.34 5.16 -9.63
N THR A 69 4.53 4.99 -8.32
CA THR A 69 5.84 4.76 -7.69
C THR A 69 5.92 3.51 -6.84
N GLY A 70 4.80 2.81 -6.63
CA GLY A 70 4.74 1.59 -5.83
C GLY A 70 4.80 1.89 -4.34
N LEU A 71 5.57 1.08 -3.60
CA LEU A 71 5.61 1.15 -2.14
C LEU A 71 6.70 2.08 -1.61
N ARG A 72 6.31 2.94 -0.68
CA ARG A 72 7.18 3.70 0.20
C ARG A 72 6.81 3.50 1.66
N ALA A 73 7.76 3.70 2.55
CA ALA A 73 7.53 3.64 3.98
C ALA A 73 8.31 4.74 4.71
N GLY A 74 7.85 5.06 5.91
CA GLY A 74 8.51 6.04 6.77
C GLY A 74 7.72 6.28 8.04
N ARG A 75 8.19 7.20 8.87
CA ARG A 75 7.46 7.59 10.08
C ARG A 75 6.21 8.35 9.67
N PHE A 76 5.06 7.93 10.19
CA PHE A 76 3.79 8.57 9.90
C PHE A 76 3.70 9.95 10.56
N VAL A 77 3.40 10.98 9.76
CA VAL A 77 3.22 12.36 10.25
C VAL A 77 1.73 12.70 10.34
N LYS A 78 1.01 12.57 9.22
CA LYS A 78 -0.44 12.77 9.13
C LYS A 78 -0.99 12.12 7.87
N GLY A 79 -2.32 11.97 7.84
CA GLY A 79 -3.06 11.40 6.72
C GLY A 79 -4.35 10.76 7.22
N ARG A 80 -5.32 10.64 6.33
CA ARG A 80 -6.59 9.95 6.50
C ARG A 80 -7.24 9.78 5.13
N GLN A 81 -8.32 9.03 5.02
CA GLN A 81 -9.12 9.02 3.78
C GLN A 81 -9.48 10.46 3.38
N GLY A 82 -9.30 10.80 2.10
CA GLY A 82 -9.42 12.17 1.55
C GLY A 82 -8.12 12.98 1.57
N GLU A 83 -7.10 12.56 2.33
CA GLU A 83 -5.89 13.34 2.57
C GLU A 83 -4.64 12.50 2.27
N ARG A 84 -3.77 13.01 1.39
CA ARG A 84 -2.51 12.36 1.06
C ARG A 84 -1.66 12.17 2.31
N THR A 85 -1.16 10.96 2.50
CA THR A 85 -0.29 10.61 3.62
C THR A 85 1.05 11.33 3.54
N GLU A 86 1.42 12.01 4.62
CA GLU A 86 2.73 12.62 4.82
C GLU A 86 3.60 11.69 5.67
N LEU A 87 4.81 11.41 5.17
CA LEU A 87 5.81 10.59 5.83
C LEU A 87 7.06 11.42 6.09
N ALA A 88 7.62 11.28 7.29
CA ALA A 88 8.98 11.72 7.56
C ALA A 88 9.96 10.60 7.17
N ASP A 89 11.10 11.00 6.60
CA ASP A 89 12.20 10.12 6.24
C ASP A 89 11.75 8.99 5.28
N ALA A 90 10.90 9.34 4.32
CA ALA A 90 10.30 8.38 3.40
C ALA A 90 11.34 7.69 2.51
N VAL A 91 11.29 6.36 2.47
CA VAL A 91 12.10 5.51 1.58
C VAL A 91 11.22 4.66 0.68
N TYR A 92 11.67 4.42 -0.54
CA TYR A 92 10.97 3.55 -1.50
C TYR A 92 11.49 2.12 -1.38
N LEU A 93 10.58 1.14 -1.27
CA LEU A 93 10.94 -0.27 -1.06
C LEU A 93 11.38 -0.97 -2.37
N GLY A 94 11.12 -0.35 -3.51
CA GLY A 94 11.34 -0.91 -4.84
C GLY A 94 10.44 -2.13 -5.11
N GLY A 95 10.79 -2.91 -6.15
CA GLY A 95 10.02 -4.11 -6.54
C GLY A 95 8.88 -3.84 -7.52
N GLY A 96 8.86 -2.66 -8.17
CA GLY A 96 7.83 -2.30 -9.13
C GLY A 96 6.59 -1.67 -8.49
N LEU A 97 5.51 -1.56 -9.28
CA LEU A 97 4.24 -1.00 -8.83
C LEU A 97 3.50 -1.91 -7.87
N LEU A 98 3.47 -3.20 -8.16
CA LEU A 98 2.74 -4.20 -7.38
C LEU A 98 3.69 -5.35 -7.06
N PRO A 99 4.70 -5.17 -6.18
CA PRO A 99 5.53 -6.27 -5.73
C PRO A 99 4.69 -7.37 -5.07
N ASP A 100 5.25 -8.57 -4.93
CA ASP A 100 4.61 -9.60 -4.11
C ASP A 100 4.42 -9.10 -2.67
N PRO A 101 3.23 -9.23 -2.05
CA PRO A 101 2.96 -8.70 -0.72
C PRO A 101 3.90 -9.24 0.38
N GLN A 102 4.27 -10.51 0.34
CA GLN A 102 5.16 -11.11 1.34
C GLN A 102 6.58 -10.57 1.20
N GLU A 103 7.07 -10.45 -0.04
CA GLU A 103 8.36 -9.85 -0.34
C GLU A 103 8.40 -8.35 0.03
N ALA A 104 7.35 -7.61 -0.28
CA ALA A 104 7.20 -6.21 0.08
C ALA A 104 7.28 -5.99 1.59
N VAL A 105 6.53 -6.78 2.36
CA VAL A 105 6.56 -6.73 3.83
C VAL A 105 7.93 -7.16 4.37
N ARG A 106 8.57 -8.17 3.78
CA ARG A 106 9.93 -8.57 4.15
C ARG A 106 10.92 -7.42 3.98
N ARG A 107 10.87 -6.70 2.85
CA ARG A 107 11.70 -5.52 2.59
C ARG A 107 11.43 -4.40 3.57
N PHE A 108 10.16 -4.09 3.82
CA PHE A 108 9.74 -3.10 4.81
C PHE A 108 10.30 -3.43 6.19
N LEU A 109 10.13 -4.67 6.65
CA LEU A 109 10.58 -5.10 7.97
C LEU A 109 12.11 -5.09 8.10
N ALA A 110 12.84 -5.34 7.00
CA ALA A 110 14.29 -5.27 6.94
C ALA A 110 14.85 -3.83 6.81
N GLY A 111 14.00 -2.81 6.71
CA GLY A 111 14.42 -1.42 6.52
C GLY A 111 15.04 -1.16 5.14
N ALA A 112 14.63 -1.92 4.12
CA ALA A 112 15.11 -1.69 2.76
C ALA A 112 14.67 -0.29 2.25
N GLY A 113 15.56 0.35 1.49
CA GLY A 113 15.29 1.65 0.88
C GLY A 113 16.09 1.81 -0.41
N GLY A 114 15.49 2.50 -1.37
CA GLY A 114 16.10 2.79 -2.66
C GLY A 114 15.61 4.12 -3.24
N PRO A 115 16.11 4.48 -4.43
CA PRO A 115 15.68 5.70 -5.11
C PRO A 115 14.21 5.63 -5.50
N ARG A 116 13.57 6.80 -5.59
CA ARG A 116 12.24 6.93 -6.16
C ARG A 116 12.29 6.60 -7.66
N VAL A 117 11.48 5.63 -8.09
CA VAL A 117 11.27 5.30 -9.50
C VAL A 117 9.81 5.62 -9.84
N VAL A 118 9.59 6.31 -10.96
CA VAL A 118 8.26 6.54 -11.52
C VAL A 118 8.06 5.52 -12.64
N TYR A 119 7.19 4.53 -12.42
CA TYR A 119 6.95 3.44 -13.37
C TYR A 119 5.87 3.78 -14.39
N ARG A 120 4.92 4.66 -14.03
CA ARG A 120 3.84 5.15 -14.90
C ARG A 120 3.34 6.51 -14.44
N ARG A 121 2.49 7.16 -15.24
CA ARG A 121 1.65 8.27 -14.79
C ARG A 121 0.21 7.80 -14.63
N HIS A 122 -0.49 8.25 -13.59
CA HIS A 122 -1.90 7.90 -13.40
C HIS A 122 -2.80 8.38 -14.56
N THR A 123 -2.35 9.40 -15.29
CA THR A 123 -3.01 9.92 -16.50
C THR A 123 -2.90 8.98 -17.71
N ASP A 124 -1.99 7.99 -17.67
CA ASP A 124 -1.78 7.04 -18.76
C ASP A 124 -2.83 5.91 -18.68
N THR A 125 -4.02 6.15 -19.22
CA THR A 125 -5.19 5.26 -19.05
C THR A 125 -5.16 3.97 -19.89
N ARG A 126 -4.16 3.79 -20.76
CA ARG A 126 -4.04 2.65 -21.69
C ARG A 126 -2.68 1.96 -21.65
N ASP A 127 -1.97 2.08 -20.53
CA ASP A 127 -0.64 1.51 -20.32
C ASP A 127 -0.65 0.06 -19.82
N GLY A 128 -1.83 -0.55 -19.69
CA GLY A 128 -2.01 -1.93 -19.22
C GLY A 128 -1.97 -2.09 -17.70
N PHE A 129 -1.89 -1.01 -16.91
CA PHE A 129 -1.84 -1.12 -15.46
C PHE A 129 -3.06 -1.82 -14.85
N GLU A 130 -4.26 -1.57 -15.36
CA GLU A 130 -5.49 -2.22 -14.87
C GLU A 130 -5.45 -3.74 -15.07
N ASP A 131 -4.88 -4.21 -16.18
CA ASP A 131 -4.73 -5.64 -16.45
C ASP A 131 -3.65 -6.24 -15.57
N TYR A 132 -2.55 -5.51 -15.35
CA TYR A 132 -1.49 -5.93 -14.43
C TYR A 132 -2.01 -6.04 -12.98
N LEU A 133 -2.80 -5.07 -12.51
CA LEU A 133 -3.44 -5.12 -11.20
C LEU A 133 -4.38 -6.31 -11.07
N ARG A 134 -5.22 -6.56 -12.09
CA ARG A 134 -6.13 -7.71 -12.10
C ARG A 134 -5.37 -9.04 -12.05
N ALA A 135 -4.30 -9.17 -12.85
CA ALA A 135 -3.46 -10.37 -12.86
C ALA A 135 -2.80 -10.61 -11.50
N ARG A 136 -2.25 -9.55 -10.88
CA ARG A 136 -1.66 -9.62 -9.54
C ARG A 136 -2.66 -10.08 -8.48
N VAL A 137 -3.88 -9.52 -8.51
CA VAL A 137 -4.94 -9.92 -7.57
C VAL A 137 -5.31 -11.38 -7.75
N ARG A 138 -5.41 -11.87 -9.00
CA ARG A 138 -5.67 -13.29 -9.28
C ARG A 138 -4.58 -14.20 -8.72
N GLU A 139 -3.31 -13.83 -8.94
CA GLU A 139 -2.15 -14.57 -8.43
C GLU A 139 -2.17 -14.67 -6.89
N ILE A 140 -2.43 -13.55 -6.20
CA ILE A 140 -2.46 -13.50 -4.73
C ILE A 140 -3.55 -14.43 -4.15
N TYR A 141 -4.73 -14.46 -4.75
CA TYR A 141 -5.87 -15.20 -4.21
C TYR A 141 -6.08 -16.58 -4.86
N GLY A 142 -5.21 -16.99 -5.79
CA GLY A 142 -5.34 -18.27 -6.50
C GLY A 142 -6.65 -18.43 -7.27
N LEU A 143 -7.20 -17.33 -7.80
CA LEU A 143 -8.47 -17.34 -8.53
C LEU A 143 -8.21 -17.51 -10.04
N ASP A 144 -8.31 -18.76 -10.51
CA ASP A 144 -8.52 -19.07 -11.93
C ASP A 144 -10.01 -18.88 -12.27
N LEU A 145 -10.33 -18.18 -13.37
CA LEU A 145 -11.66 -18.16 -13.98
C LEU A 145 -11.64 -18.99 -15.27
#